data_AF-F5XFX5-F1
#
_entry.id   AF-F5XFX5-F1
#
_cell.length_a   1.000
_cell.length_b   1.000
_cell.length_c   1.000
_cell.angle_alpha   90.00
_cell.angle_beta   90.00
_cell.angle_gamma   90.00
#
_symmetry.space_group_name_H-M   'P 1'
#
loop_
_entity.id
_entity.type
_entity.pdbx_description
1 polymer ?
#
loop_
_entity_poly.entity_id
_entity_poly.type
_entity_poly.pdbx_seq_one_letter_code
_entity_poly.pdbx_strand_id
1 'polypeptide(L)'
;MISGLASGYLRCDPLEVAVGWVYGHQDVARPEPGKSARQALDDAIRPALQHGPCYVTFSGGRDSSAVLAAATDLARREGFDLPVPITRIYPDLPDTDESSWQRMVIDHLELTEWIRLELRQGESDLLGAAALAGLRARGLIWPPALQSHDVMFQHARGGSLLTGEGGDAVLGSHRGTPLTRLRNRRRPTRTLLKHAATAIVPRPIRRRKVAKLAAQSVQSRWLQPTALAEHASRVADDESTEPLRSDSATWAVATKRSFATISHNHAAAASEYGIRASDPLLDHRFVSTLARDGGRWGFNSRTATMRFLFADVLPAAVLSRATKAWFNQAHATDTTRRFARQWDGTGVDRSLVDVDKLREVWLSDQPTMATGMLLHAAWLGTTGRDG
;
A
#
# COMPACT_ATOMS: atom_id res chain seq x y z
N MET A 1 -18.87 8.60 13.49
CA MET A 1 -19.28 7.42 14.30
C MET A 1 -19.49 6.25 13.36
N ILE A 2 -18.55 5.31 13.32
CA ILE A 2 -18.60 4.14 12.44
C ILE A 2 -19.39 3.05 13.17
N SER A 3 -20.66 2.88 12.78
CA SER A 3 -21.55 1.85 13.31
C SER A 3 -21.32 0.55 12.54
N GLY A 4 -20.71 -0.45 13.19
CA GLY A 4 -20.48 -1.78 12.61
C GLY A 4 -19.42 -2.63 13.33
N LEU A 5 -19.33 -2.54 14.66
CA LEU A 5 -18.27 -3.20 15.47
C LEU A 5 -18.58 -4.67 15.82
N ALA A 6 -19.32 -5.40 15.00
CA ALA A 6 -19.50 -6.83 15.25
C ALA A 6 -18.23 -7.66 14.96
N SER A 7 -17.20 -7.10 14.30
CA SER A 7 -15.96 -7.84 13.99
C SER A 7 -14.67 -7.02 14.05
N GLY A 8 -14.66 -5.82 14.64
CA GLY A 8 -13.44 -4.98 14.72
C GLY A 8 -12.85 -4.45 13.40
N TYR A 9 -13.13 -5.06 12.23
CA TYR A 9 -12.62 -4.66 10.91
C TYR A 9 -13.49 -3.62 10.18
N LEU A 10 -12.85 -2.78 9.37
CA LEU A 10 -13.51 -1.91 8.39
C LEU A 10 -13.80 -2.70 7.10
N ARG A 11 -15.03 -2.59 6.60
CA ARG A 11 -15.54 -3.34 5.44
C ARG A 11 -15.74 -2.45 4.23
N CYS A 12 -15.60 -3.06 3.06
CA CYS A 12 -15.90 -2.45 1.77
C CYS A 12 -17.40 -2.51 1.48
N ASP A 13 -17.93 -1.49 0.79
CA ASP A 13 -19.26 -1.57 0.16
C ASP A 13 -19.25 -2.53 -1.06
N PRO A 14 -20.41 -2.93 -1.61
CA PRO A 14 -20.46 -3.85 -2.75
C PRO A 14 -19.67 -3.40 -3.99
N LEU A 15 -19.67 -2.09 -4.30
CA LEU A 15 -18.89 -1.57 -5.42
C LEU A 15 -17.38 -1.63 -5.10
N GLU A 16 -16.97 -1.28 -3.89
CA GLU A 16 -15.59 -1.36 -3.43
C GLU A 16 -15.04 -2.80 -3.45
N VAL A 17 -15.88 -3.79 -3.15
CA VAL A 17 -15.56 -5.21 -3.36
C VAL A 17 -15.37 -5.50 -4.85
N ALA A 18 -16.31 -5.08 -5.70
CA ALA A 18 -16.28 -5.34 -7.14
C ALA A 18 -15.07 -4.72 -7.85
N VAL A 19 -14.59 -3.56 -7.39
CA VAL A 19 -13.49 -2.82 -8.01
C VAL A 19 -12.13 -3.08 -7.36
N GLY A 20 -12.11 -3.65 -6.15
CA GLY A 20 -10.91 -3.89 -5.35
C GLY A 20 -10.27 -2.62 -4.77
N TRP A 21 -11.05 -1.56 -4.56
CA TRP A 21 -10.57 -0.23 -4.16
C TRP A 21 -11.52 0.44 -3.17
N VAL A 22 -10.96 1.18 -2.21
CA VAL A 22 -11.71 1.95 -1.20
C VAL A 22 -11.70 3.42 -1.57
N TYR A 23 -12.88 4.04 -1.67
CA TYR A 23 -13.02 5.44 -2.09
C TYR A 23 -13.11 6.41 -0.93
N GLY A 24 -12.91 7.68 -1.26
CA GLY A 24 -13.31 8.81 -0.44
C GLY A 24 -12.29 9.22 0.59
N HIS A 25 -12.71 10.22 1.35
CA HIS A 25 -11.91 10.87 2.37
C HIS A 25 -12.63 10.83 3.72
N GLN A 26 -11.84 10.86 4.79
CA GLN A 26 -12.28 11.02 6.16
C GLN A 26 -11.87 12.39 6.68
N ASP A 27 -12.65 12.93 7.60
CA ASP A 27 -12.29 14.16 8.30
C ASP A 27 -11.25 13.84 9.39
N VAL A 28 -10.05 14.37 9.20
CA VAL A 28 -8.92 14.17 10.11
C VAL A 28 -8.39 15.54 10.49
N ALA A 29 -8.42 15.83 11.78
CA ALA A 29 -7.80 17.04 12.31
C ALA A 29 -6.29 16.98 12.05
N ARG A 30 -5.75 18.05 11.45
CA ARG A 30 -4.32 18.15 11.22
C ARG A 30 -3.61 18.41 12.55
N PRO A 31 -2.71 17.52 13.03
CA PRO A 31 -1.96 17.79 14.24
C PRO A 31 -0.95 18.91 14.00
N GLU A 32 -0.63 19.63 15.07
CA GLU A 32 0.47 20.60 15.05
C GLU A 32 1.77 19.92 14.60
N PRO A 33 2.49 20.50 13.62
CA PRO A 33 3.71 19.92 13.11
C PRO A 33 4.83 19.97 14.16
N GLY A 34 5.64 18.92 14.21
CA GLY A 34 6.80 18.82 15.09
C GLY A 34 8.01 19.64 14.62
N LYS A 35 9.16 19.41 15.27
CA LYS A 35 10.41 20.12 14.97
C LYS A 35 10.95 19.82 13.58
N SER A 36 10.94 18.54 13.17
CA SER A 36 11.36 18.08 11.84
C SER A 36 10.63 16.78 11.48
N ALA A 37 10.49 16.50 10.18
CA ALA A 37 9.85 15.27 9.72
C ALA A 37 10.63 14.02 10.16
N ARG A 38 11.97 14.08 10.22
CA ARG A 38 12.77 12.96 10.74
C ARG A 38 12.49 12.68 12.21
N GLN A 39 12.40 13.71 13.06
CA GLN A 39 12.03 13.53 14.46
C GLN A 39 10.61 12.97 14.61
N ALA A 40 9.65 13.48 13.82
CA ALA A 40 8.28 12.98 13.88
C ALA A 40 8.18 11.50 13.43
N LEU A 41 9.02 11.08 12.48
CA LEU A 41 9.14 9.67 12.10
C LEU A 41 9.75 8.83 13.23
N ASP A 42 10.81 9.33 13.87
CA ASP A 42 11.43 8.68 15.02
C ASP A 42 10.41 8.51 16.17
N ASP A 43 9.60 9.54 16.44
CA ASP A 43 8.52 9.49 17.44
C ASP A 43 7.44 8.45 17.09
N ALA A 44 7.12 8.27 15.80
CA ALA A 44 6.16 7.26 15.33
C ALA A 44 6.72 5.82 15.41
N ILE A 45 8.04 5.65 15.26
CA ILE A 45 8.73 4.35 15.34
C ILE A 45 9.00 3.93 16.79
N ARG A 46 9.37 4.88 17.65
CA ARG A 46 9.81 4.65 19.03
C ARG A 46 8.92 3.70 19.85
N PRO A 47 7.57 3.78 19.82
CA PRO A 47 6.74 2.86 20.58
C PRO A 47 6.96 1.38 20.22
N ALA A 48 7.31 1.10 18.96
CA ALA A 48 7.57 -0.26 18.50
C ALA A 48 8.91 -0.82 19.02
N LEU A 49 9.92 0.04 19.17
CA LEU A 49 11.23 -0.33 19.73
C LEU A 49 11.19 -0.50 21.25
N GLN A 50 10.31 0.21 21.95
CA GLN A 50 10.21 0.18 23.41
C GLN A 50 9.55 -1.08 23.98
N HIS A 51 8.78 -1.82 23.18
CA HIS A 51 7.87 -2.85 23.70
C HIS A 51 8.13 -4.22 23.08
N GLY A 52 9.32 -4.76 23.36
CA GLY A 52 9.74 -6.09 22.89
C GLY A 52 10.35 -6.05 21.49
N PRO A 53 10.48 -7.21 20.83
CA PRO A 53 11.08 -7.28 19.50
C PRO A 53 10.34 -6.40 18.49
N CYS A 54 11.11 -5.59 17.76
CA CYS A 54 10.59 -4.74 16.70
C CYS A 54 10.86 -5.39 15.34
N TYR A 55 9.82 -5.78 14.63
CA TYR A 55 9.91 -6.36 13.30
C TYR A 55 9.61 -5.30 12.24
N VAL A 56 10.25 -5.41 11.07
CA VAL A 56 9.97 -4.54 9.92
C VAL A 56 9.65 -5.39 8.70
N THR A 57 8.48 -5.21 8.09
CA THR A 57 8.18 -5.86 6.81
C THR A 57 9.11 -5.30 5.73
N PHE A 58 10.05 -6.11 5.26
CA PHE A 58 11.16 -5.66 4.44
C PHE A 58 11.15 -6.33 3.07
N SER A 59 10.87 -5.55 2.03
CA SER A 59 10.83 -6.06 0.65
C SER A 59 12.11 -5.80 -0.14
N GLY A 60 12.95 -4.86 0.31
CA GLY A 60 14.06 -4.27 -0.48
C GLY A 60 13.65 -3.01 -1.26
N GLY A 61 12.37 -2.63 -1.20
CA GLY A 61 11.83 -1.41 -1.78
C GLY A 61 12.21 -0.16 -0.97
N ARG A 62 12.15 1.01 -1.60
CA ARG A 62 12.58 2.28 -0.97
C ARG A 62 11.89 2.56 0.37
N ASP A 63 10.60 2.31 0.46
CA ASP A 63 9.81 2.68 1.63
C ASP A 63 10.10 1.74 2.81
N SER A 64 10.13 0.43 2.56
CA SER A 64 10.50 -0.55 3.58
C SER A 64 11.97 -0.41 4.02
N SER A 65 12.89 -0.09 3.09
CA SER A 65 14.28 0.25 3.44
C SER A 65 14.38 1.52 4.28
N ALA A 66 13.57 2.54 4.00
CA ALA A 66 13.57 3.78 4.77
C ALA A 66 13.10 3.57 6.21
N VAL A 67 12.02 2.81 6.40
CA VAL A 67 11.52 2.48 7.74
C VAL A 67 12.53 1.63 8.49
N LEU A 68 13.12 0.61 7.86
CA LEU A 68 14.14 -0.24 8.48
C LEU A 68 15.38 0.56 8.90
N ALA A 69 15.88 1.45 8.03
CA ALA A 69 17.05 2.27 8.31
C ALA A 69 16.78 3.29 9.42
N ALA A 70 15.62 3.97 9.40
CA ALA A 70 15.24 4.91 10.44
C ALA A 70 15.07 4.22 11.80
N ALA A 71 14.44 3.04 11.83
CA ALA A 71 14.29 2.25 13.05
C ALA A 71 15.65 1.75 13.59
N THR A 72 16.54 1.30 12.72
CA THR A 72 17.89 0.84 13.09
C THR A 72 18.72 1.97 13.70
N ASP A 73 18.73 3.13 13.03
CA ASP A 73 19.44 4.32 13.50
C ASP A 73 18.87 4.85 14.83
N LEU A 74 17.54 4.89 14.98
CA LEU A 74 16.90 5.25 16.24
C LEU A 74 17.25 4.28 17.36
N ALA A 75 17.20 2.96 17.10
CA ALA A 75 17.55 1.94 18.07
C ALA A 75 18.98 2.11 18.59
N ARG A 76 19.94 2.34 17.68
CA ARG A 76 21.35 2.59 18.05
C ARG A 76 21.54 3.82 18.90
N ARG A 77 20.90 4.94 18.54
CA ARG A 77 21.05 6.20 19.27
C ARG A 77 20.47 6.15 20.68
N GLU A 78 19.45 5.31 20.89
CA GLU A 78 18.70 5.27 22.14
C GLU A 78 18.92 4.00 22.97
N GLY A 79 19.76 3.09 22.47
CA GLY A 79 20.10 1.85 23.17
C GLY A 79 18.98 0.82 23.20
N PHE A 80 18.12 0.79 22.18
CA PHE A 80 17.16 -0.30 21.99
C PHE A 80 17.78 -1.45 21.19
N ASP A 81 17.15 -2.62 21.27
CA ASP A 81 17.45 -3.74 20.38
C ASP A 81 17.20 -3.35 18.92
N LEU A 82 18.05 -3.86 18.02
CA LEU A 82 17.93 -3.56 16.60
C LEU A 82 16.66 -4.22 16.02
N PRO A 83 15.99 -3.56 15.07
CA PRO A 83 14.82 -4.14 14.44
C PRO A 83 15.18 -5.36 13.59
N VAL A 84 14.32 -6.37 13.61
CA VAL A 84 14.47 -7.60 12.81
C VAL A 84 13.68 -7.48 11.51
N PRO A 85 14.33 -7.38 10.34
CA PRO A 85 13.64 -7.38 9.06
C PRO A 85 13.00 -8.74 8.79
N ILE A 86 11.76 -8.72 8.28
CA ILE A 86 11.05 -9.90 7.80
C ILE A 86 10.80 -9.76 6.30
N THR A 87 11.37 -10.66 5.51
CA THR A 87 11.26 -10.66 4.05
C THR A 87 10.54 -11.91 3.56
N ARG A 88 9.54 -11.73 2.70
CA ARG A 88 8.92 -12.82 1.93
C ARG A 88 9.73 -13.07 0.67
N ILE A 89 10.07 -14.33 0.43
CA ILE A 89 10.86 -14.77 -0.71
C ILE A 89 10.02 -15.76 -1.50
N TYR A 90 10.01 -15.62 -2.82
CA TYR A 90 9.26 -16.51 -3.71
C TYR A 90 10.25 -17.20 -4.66
N PRO A 91 10.88 -18.31 -4.24
CA PRO A 91 11.90 -19.01 -5.04
C PRO A 91 11.40 -19.42 -6.42
N ASP A 92 10.09 -19.69 -6.53
CA ASP A 92 9.44 -20.16 -7.75
C ASP A 92 9.08 -19.03 -8.74
N LEU A 93 9.35 -17.76 -8.38
CA LEU A 93 8.96 -16.57 -9.15
C LEU A 93 10.15 -15.61 -9.33
N PRO A 94 11.02 -15.81 -10.33
CA PRO A 94 12.24 -15.02 -10.49
C PRO A 94 11.98 -13.51 -10.72
N ASP A 95 10.83 -13.13 -11.29
CA ASP A 95 10.45 -11.72 -11.48
C ASP A 95 10.18 -10.95 -10.16
N THR A 96 10.14 -11.68 -9.04
CA THR A 96 10.00 -11.12 -7.69
C THR A 96 11.34 -10.88 -7.00
N ASP A 97 12.47 -11.25 -7.63
CA ASP A 97 13.78 -11.23 -6.98
C ASP A 97 14.27 -9.80 -6.72
N GLU A 98 14.22 -9.40 -5.44
CA GLU A 98 14.82 -8.16 -4.94
C GLU A 98 16.06 -8.43 -4.08
N SER A 99 16.65 -9.64 -4.14
CA SER A 99 17.71 -10.09 -3.22
C SER A 99 18.94 -9.18 -3.22
N SER A 100 19.33 -8.61 -4.37
CA SER A 100 20.45 -7.67 -4.46
C SER A 100 20.20 -6.37 -3.68
N TRP A 101 18.98 -5.83 -3.75
CA TRP A 101 18.58 -4.65 -2.98
C TRP A 101 18.41 -4.97 -1.50
N GLN A 102 17.85 -6.14 -1.19
CA GLN A 102 17.68 -6.61 0.18
C GLN A 102 19.05 -6.73 0.87
N ARG A 103 20.00 -7.47 0.28
CA ARG A 103 21.35 -7.63 0.83
C ARG A 103 22.07 -6.29 0.95
N MET A 104 22.01 -5.43 -0.06
CA MET A 104 22.63 -4.10 0.01
C MET A 104 22.19 -3.30 1.24
N VAL A 105 20.91 -3.36 1.62
CA VAL A 105 20.40 -2.64 2.80
C VAL A 105 20.77 -3.37 4.09
N ILE A 106 20.61 -4.69 4.15
CA ILE A 106 20.97 -5.50 5.34
C ILE A 106 22.45 -5.33 5.68
N ASP A 107 23.32 -5.48 4.69
CA ASP A 107 24.77 -5.34 4.83
C ASP A 107 25.14 -3.91 5.23
N HIS A 108 24.54 -2.89 4.59
CA HIS A 108 24.79 -1.49 4.93
C HIS A 108 24.37 -1.11 6.36
N LEU A 109 23.25 -1.69 6.83
CA LEU A 109 22.75 -1.46 8.18
C LEU A 109 23.43 -2.36 9.20
N GLU A 110 24.30 -3.29 8.80
CA GLU A 110 24.99 -4.25 9.69
C GLU A 110 24.01 -5.04 10.58
N LEU A 111 22.86 -5.44 10.01
CA LEU A 111 21.86 -6.25 10.72
C LEU A 111 22.25 -7.72 10.63
N THR A 112 22.46 -8.35 11.77
CA THR A 112 22.85 -9.77 11.88
C THR A 112 21.65 -10.70 11.88
N GLU A 113 20.51 -10.23 12.36
CA GLU A 113 19.25 -10.96 12.33
C GLU A 113 18.43 -10.56 11.10
N TRP A 114 17.94 -11.56 10.37
CA TRP A 114 17.06 -11.35 9.22
C TRP A 114 16.19 -12.59 9.01
N ILE A 115 14.87 -12.42 9.19
CA ILE A 115 13.89 -13.48 8.96
C ILE A 115 13.52 -13.51 7.49
N ARG A 116 13.78 -14.66 6.85
CA ARG A 116 13.50 -14.90 5.43
C ARG A 116 12.45 -16.00 5.32
N LEU A 117 11.24 -15.61 4.96
CA LEU A 117 10.10 -16.52 4.79
C LEU A 117 10.05 -16.98 3.34
N GLU A 118 10.51 -18.20 3.08
CA GLU A 118 10.36 -18.82 1.76
C GLU A 118 8.93 -19.29 1.57
N LEU A 119 8.20 -18.60 0.70
CA LEU A 119 6.83 -18.93 0.32
C LEU A 119 6.88 -19.69 -1.01
N ARG A 120 6.60 -21.00 -0.94
CA ARG A 120 6.69 -21.91 -2.08
C ARG A 120 5.31 -22.35 -2.53
N GLN A 121 5.21 -22.85 -3.77
CA GLN A 121 4.04 -23.58 -4.26
C GLN A 121 2.68 -22.88 -4.03
N GLY A 122 2.65 -21.54 -4.11
CA GLY A 122 1.41 -20.77 -3.94
C GLY A 122 0.96 -20.56 -2.49
N GLU A 123 1.85 -20.64 -1.50
CA GLU A 123 1.54 -20.25 -0.12
C GLU A 123 1.04 -18.80 0.03
N SER A 124 1.37 -17.93 -0.94
CA SER A 124 0.85 -16.56 -1.04
C SER A 124 -0.37 -16.40 -1.96
N ASP A 125 -0.87 -17.48 -2.56
CA ASP A 125 -2.08 -17.47 -3.37
C ASP A 125 -3.26 -16.96 -2.54
N LEU A 126 -4.11 -16.13 -3.14
CA LEU A 126 -5.27 -15.56 -2.44
C LEU A 126 -6.32 -16.61 -2.06
N LEU A 127 -6.30 -17.79 -2.67
CA LEU A 127 -7.06 -18.97 -2.27
C LEU A 127 -6.14 -20.10 -1.76
N GLY A 128 -4.90 -19.78 -1.42
CA GLY A 128 -4.00 -20.69 -0.72
C GLY A 128 -4.49 -20.97 0.71
N ALA A 129 -3.97 -22.03 1.34
CA ALA A 129 -4.45 -22.50 2.64
C ALA A 129 -4.45 -21.41 3.73
N ALA A 130 -3.38 -20.61 3.81
CA ALA A 130 -3.28 -19.49 4.74
C ALA A 130 -4.34 -18.41 4.46
N ALA A 131 -4.48 -18.00 3.20
CA ALA A 131 -5.47 -17.00 2.80
C ALA A 131 -6.92 -17.48 3.07
N LEU A 132 -7.22 -18.75 2.83
CA LEU A 132 -8.53 -19.32 3.13
C LEU A 132 -8.79 -19.43 4.63
N ALA A 133 -7.77 -19.74 5.44
CA ALA A 133 -7.91 -19.74 6.90
C ALA A 133 -8.25 -18.33 7.42
N GLY A 134 -7.50 -17.31 6.99
CA GLY A 134 -7.78 -15.92 7.31
C GLY A 134 -9.16 -15.47 6.81
N LEU A 135 -9.54 -15.85 5.58
CA LEU A 135 -10.83 -15.52 4.98
C LEU A 135 -12.01 -16.14 5.74
N ARG A 136 -11.89 -17.37 6.23
CA ARG A 136 -12.92 -17.99 7.10
C ARG A 136 -13.02 -17.27 8.44
N ALA A 137 -11.89 -16.95 9.07
CA ALA A 137 -11.87 -16.31 10.39
C ALA A 137 -12.39 -14.88 10.35
N ARG A 138 -11.98 -14.10 9.34
CA ARG A 138 -12.21 -12.65 9.29
C ARG A 138 -13.30 -12.26 8.32
N GLY A 139 -13.78 -13.17 7.47
CA GLY A 139 -14.63 -12.81 6.33
C GLY A 139 -13.91 -11.88 5.36
N LEU A 140 -14.66 -11.15 4.54
CA LEU A 140 -14.11 -10.32 3.47
C LEU A 140 -13.52 -8.99 4.01
N ILE A 141 -12.19 -8.85 4.02
CA ILE A 141 -11.48 -7.62 4.43
C ILE A 141 -10.57 -7.11 3.30
N TRP A 142 -10.38 -5.79 3.25
CA TRP A 142 -9.44 -5.14 2.34
C TRP A 142 -8.20 -4.65 3.11
N PRO A 143 -6.98 -4.77 2.53
CA PRO A 143 -6.68 -5.39 1.23
C PRO A 143 -6.74 -6.93 1.30
N PRO A 144 -7.05 -7.62 0.18
CA PRO A 144 -7.19 -9.09 0.17
C PRO A 144 -5.88 -9.81 0.52
N ALA A 145 -4.74 -9.20 0.25
CA ALA A 145 -3.43 -9.76 0.62
C ALA A 145 -3.27 -9.95 2.14
N LEU A 146 -4.02 -9.22 2.97
CA LEU A 146 -3.96 -9.35 4.42
C LEU A 146 -4.36 -10.76 4.89
N GLN A 147 -5.17 -11.48 4.11
CA GLN A 147 -5.56 -12.85 4.46
C GLN A 147 -4.39 -13.82 4.47
N SER A 148 -3.32 -13.57 3.71
CA SER A 148 -2.12 -14.41 3.69
C SER A 148 -1.02 -13.94 4.63
N HIS A 149 -1.26 -12.88 5.43
CA HIS A 149 -0.24 -12.33 6.34
C HIS A 149 -0.06 -13.16 7.62
N ASP A 150 -0.94 -14.12 7.90
CA ASP A 150 -0.90 -14.95 9.12
C ASP A 150 0.45 -15.66 9.31
N VAL A 151 1.06 -16.15 8.24
CA VAL A 151 2.40 -16.77 8.29
C VAL A 151 3.43 -15.79 8.85
N MET A 152 3.39 -14.55 8.38
CA MET A 152 4.29 -13.50 8.87
C MET A 152 3.98 -13.12 10.33
N PHE A 153 2.70 -13.04 10.70
CA PHE A 153 2.30 -12.73 12.08
C PHE A 153 2.72 -13.81 13.07
N GLN A 154 2.72 -15.08 12.67
CA GLN A 154 3.22 -16.16 13.53
C GLN A 154 4.69 -15.97 13.92
N HIS A 155 5.52 -15.45 13.00
CA HIS A 155 6.94 -15.16 13.28
C HIS A 155 7.17 -13.88 14.09
N ALA A 156 6.27 -12.90 13.99
CA ALA A 156 6.38 -11.62 14.69
C ALA A 156 5.67 -11.60 16.06
N ARG A 157 5.19 -12.75 16.53
CA ARG A 157 4.31 -12.87 17.70
C ARG A 157 4.88 -12.21 18.95
N GLY A 158 4.06 -11.40 19.63
CA GLY A 158 4.40 -10.76 20.90
C GLY A 158 5.31 -9.52 20.79
N GLY A 159 5.64 -9.08 19.58
CA GLY A 159 6.41 -7.85 19.34
C GLY A 159 5.60 -6.74 18.68
N SER A 160 6.32 -5.82 18.04
CA SER A 160 5.75 -4.77 17.20
C SER A 160 6.11 -5.01 15.74
N LEU A 161 5.26 -4.58 14.80
CA LEU A 161 5.48 -4.76 13.37
C LEU A 161 5.34 -3.43 12.63
N LEU A 162 6.43 -2.96 12.05
CA LEU A 162 6.45 -1.76 11.23
C LEU A 162 6.35 -2.12 9.75
N THR A 163 5.65 -1.30 8.98
CA THR A 163 5.61 -1.43 7.51
C THR A 163 6.03 -0.15 6.80
N GLY A 164 6.37 -0.29 5.52
CA GLY A 164 6.58 0.83 4.59
C GLY A 164 5.30 1.32 3.89
N GLU A 165 4.12 0.95 4.38
CA GLU A 165 2.84 1.31 3.76
C GLU A 165 2.67 2.83 3.66
N GLY A 166 2.01 3.29 2.59
CA GLY A 166 1.81 4.71 2.32
C GLY A 166 3.03 5.49 1.82
N GLY A 167 4.24 4.91 1.82
CA GLY A 167 5.48 5.60 1.42
C GLY A 167 5.44 6.17 -0.01
N ASP A 168 4.84 5.43 -0.96
CA ASP A 168 4.63 5.92 -2.33
C ASP A 168 3.75 7.19 -2.39
N ALA A 169 2.71 7.27 -1.57
CA ALA A 169 1.78 8.39 -1.56
C ALA A 169 2.33 9.60 -0.79
N VAL A 170 2.98 9.37 0.36
CA VAL A 170 3.49 10.43 1.24
C VAL A 170 4.81 11.01 0.75
N LEU A 171 5.73 10.17 0.26
CA LEU A 171 7.06 10.60 -0.19
C LEU A 171 7.10 10.91 -1.70
N GLY A 172 6.04 10.55 -2.42
CA GLY A 172 5.91 10.61 -3.86
C GLY A 172 5.88 12.01 -4.45
N SER A 173 5.66 12.06 -5.76
CA SER A 173 5.40 13.33 -6.45
C SER A 173 3.91 13.63 -6.39
N HIS A 174 3.58 14.90 -6.15
CA HIS A 174 2.22 15.41 -6.12
C HIS A 174 1.92 16.24 -7.37
N ARG A 175 0.66 16.64 -7.50
CA ARG A 175 0.19 17.57 -8.55
C ARG A 175 1.09 18.78 -8.73
N GLY A 176 1.58 19.38 -7.64
CA GLY A 176 2.44 20.57 -7.68
C GLY A 176 3.89 20.31 -8.13
N THR A 177 4.37 19.07 -8.07
CA THR A 177 5.80 18.74 -8.29
C THR A 177 6.34 19.19 -9.65
N PRO A 178 5.62 19.04 -10.79
CA PRO A 178 6.08 19.58 -12.07
C PRO A 178 6.31 21.10 -12.07
N LEU A 179 5.50 21.87 -11.33
CA LEU A 179 5.67 23.33 -11.21
C LEU A 179 6.91 23.67 -10.39
N THR A 180 7.15 22.96 -9.29
CA THR A 180 8.35 23.11 -8.47
C THR A 180 9.60 22.81 -9.27
N ARG A 181 9.58 21.73 -10.06
CA ARG A 181 10.68 21.38 -10.97
C ARG A 181 10.90 22.42 -12.07
N LEU A 182 9.82 22.99 -12.60
CA LEU A 182 9.91 24.07 -13.61
C LEU A 182 10.57 25.31 -13.02
N ARG A 183 10.17 25.72 -11.81
CA ARG A 183 10.77 26.86 -11.09
C ARG A 183 12.27 26.67 -10.84
N ASN A 184 12.70 25.45 -10.54
CA ASN A 184 14.09 25.15 -10.16
C ASN A 184 15.00 24.79 -11.35
N ARG A 185 14.50 24.77 -12.60
CA ARG A 185 15.29 24.43 -13.78
C ARG A 185 15.49 25.63 -14.70
N ARG A 186 16.75 25.91 -15.05
CA ARG A 186 17.13 26.94 -16.03
C ARG A 186 16.65 26.65 -17.46
N ARG A 187 16.59 25.36 -17.86
CA ARG A 187 16.17 24.92 -19.20
C ARG A 187 15.15 23.77 -19.09
N PRO A 188 13.84 24.04 -19.08
CA PRO A 188 12.82 23.01 -18.96
C PRO A 188 12.68 22.18 -20.24
N THR A 189 12.44 20.88 -20.09
CA THR A 189 12.13 20.01 -21.23
C THR A 189 10.68 20.19 -21.66
N ARG A 190 10.34 19.88 -22.92
CA ARG A 190 8.95 19.91 -23.41
C ARG A 190 8.01 19.03 -22.57
N THR A 191 8.50 17.86 -22.14
CA THR A 191 7.76 16.95 -21.25
C THR A 191 7.43 17.60 -19.90
N LEU A 192 8.40 18.31 -19.30
CA LEU A 192 8.16 19.02 -18.04
C LEU A 192 7.12 20.14 -18.21
N LEU A 193 7.18 20.90 -19.30
CA LEU A 193 6.19 21.94 -19.61
C LEU A 193 4.78 21.34 -19.76
N LYS A 194 4.64 20.19 -20.44
CA LYS A 194 3.36 19.47 -20.56
C LYS A 194 2.81 19.02 -19.21
N HIS A 195 3.66 18.51 -18.32
CA HIS A 195 3.25 18.11 -16.97
C HIS A 195 2.86 19.32 -16.10
N ALA A 196 3.63 20.41 -16.17
CA ALA A 196 3.33 21.66 -15.49
C ALA A 196 1.99 22.28 -15.95
N ALA A 197 1.75 22.31 -17.26
CA ALA A 197 0.47 22.75 -17.82
C ALA A 197 -0.69 21.86 -17.34
N THR A 198 -0.49 20.54 -17.26
CA THR A 198 -1.51 19.61 -16.76
C THR A 198 -1.79 19.81 -15.27
N ALA A 199 -0.79 20.17 -14.46
CA ALA A 199 -0.94 20.43 -13.03
C ALA A 199 -1.90 21.58 -12.73
N ILE A 200 -1.89 22.65 -13.54
CA ILE A 200 -2.73 23.84 -13.30
C ILE A 200 -4.15 23.74 -13.90
N VAL A 201 -4.46 22.62 -14.57
CA VAL A 201 -5.79 22.43 -15.18
C VAL A 201 -6.90 22.52 -14.11
N PRO A 202 -8.00 23.27 -14.36
CA PRO A 202 -9.13 23.37 -13.45
C PRO A 202 -9.75 22.01 -13.09
N ARG A 203 -10.32 21.92 -11.88
CA ARG A 203 -10.94 20.70 -11.34
C ARG A 203 -11.93 20.03 -12.31
N PRO A 204 -12.86 20.73 -12.99
CA PRO A 204 -13.80 20.08 -13.90
C PRO A 204 -13.12 19.35 -15.07
N ILE A 205 -12.06 19.93 -15.63
CA ILE A 205 -11.32 19.30 -16.73
C ILE A 205 -10.48 18.13 -16.20
N ARG A 206 -9.85 18.27 -15.02
CA ARG A 206 -9.13 17.16 -14.37
C ARG A 206 -10.06 15.98 -14.10
N ARG A 207 -11.22 16.24 -13.49
CA ARG A 207 -12.24 15.24 -13.23
C ARG A 207 -12.62 14.47 -14.49
N ARG A 208 -12.91 15.18 -15.60
CA ARG A 208 -13.21 14.53 -16.89
C ARG A 208 -12.06 13.68 -17.41
N LYS A 209 -10.80 14.15 -17.31
CA LYS A 209 -9.62 13.38 -17.72
C LYS A 209 -9.43 12.12 -16.87
N VAL A 210 -9.56 12.24 -15.55
CA VAL A 210 -9.45 11.09 -14.63
C VAL A 210 -10.58 10.09 -14.89
N ALA A 211 -11.83 10.55 -15.03
CA ALA A 211 -12.95 9.66 -15.34
C ALA A 211 -12.71 8.89 -16.65
N LYS A 212 -12.19 9.55 -17.69
CA LYS A 212 -11.83 8.88 -18.95
C LYS A 212 -10.74 7.82 -18.76
N LEU A 213 -9.70 8.11 -17.98
CA LEU A 213 -8.63 7.16 -17.70
C LEU A 213 -9.12 5.99 -16.83
N ALA A 214 -9.95 6.26 -15.82
CA ALA A 214 -10.55 5.25 -14.96
C ALA A 214 -11.52 4.34 -15.73
N ALA A 215 -12.25 4.86 -16.72
CA ALA A 215 -13.07 4.05 -17.62
C ALA A 215 -12.24 3.13 -18.55
N GLN A 216 -10.93 3.38 -18.69
CA GLN A 216 -9.98 2.57 -19.45
C GLN A 216 -9.03 1.78 -18.54
N SER A 217 -9.32 1.74 -17.23
CA SER A 217 -8.51 1.03 -16.25
C SER A 217 -8.66 -0.48 -16.38
N VAL A 218 -7.86 -1.23 -15.63
CA VAL A 218 -7.92 -2.70 -15.63
C VAL A 218 -9.32 -3.22 -15.23
N GLN A 219 -10.06 -2.45 -14.42
CA GLN A 219 -11.42 -2.73 -13.97
C GLN A 219 -12.42 -2.84 -15.14
N SER A 220 -12.18 -2.16 -16.26
CA SER A 220 -13.00 -2.28 -17.47
C SER A 220 -13.04 -3.70 -18.05
N ARG A 221 -12.09 -4.56 -17.64
CA ARG A 221 -12.03 -5.96 -18.06
C ARG A 221 -13.12 -6.82 -17.44
N TRP A 222 -13.73 -6.45 -16.31
CA TRP A 222 -14.75 -7.29 -15.64
C TRP A 222 -15.96 -6.54 -15.08
N LEU A 223 -15.92 -5.22 -14.95
CA LEU A 223 -17.08 -4.47 -14.47
C LEU A 223 -18.16 -4.36 -15.54
N GLN A 224 -19.42 -4.39 -15.10
CA GLN A 224 -20.55 -3.97 -15.93
C GLN A 224 -20.42 -2.48 -16.31
N PRO A 225 -20.94 -2.03 -17.46
CA PRO A 225 -20.78 -0.65 -17.91
C PRO A 225 -21.27 0.41 -16.90
N THR A 226 -22.36 0.14 -16.18
CA THR A 226 -22.91 1.03 -15.14
C THR A 226 -21.97 1.13 -13.94
N ALA A 227 -21.47 -0.01 -13.43
CA ALA A 227 -20.51 -0.05 -12.33
C ALA A 227 -19.17 0.57 -12.71
N LEU A 228 -18.70 0.39 -13.95
CA LEU A 228 -17.49 1.04 -14.47
C LEU A 228 -17.65 2.57 -14.53
N ALA A 229 -18.81 3.06 -14.96
CA ALA A 229 -19.09 4.50 -14.97
C ALA A 229 -19.13 5.08 -13.56
N GLU A 230 -19.70 4.35 -12.59
CA GLU A 230 -19.70 4.76 -11.19
C GLU A 230 -18.28 4.76 -10.59
N HIS A 231 -17.50 3.69 -10.80
CA HIS A 231 -16.09 3.62 -10.45
C HIS A 231 -15.32 4.82 -11.01
N ALA A 232 -15.47 5.08 -12.31
CA ALA A 232 -14.81 6.20 -12.97
C ALA A 232 -15.21 7.56 -12.37
N SER A 233 -16.48 7.72 -11.97
CA SER A 233 -16.96 8.92 -11.29
C SER A 233 -16.30 9.09 -9.91
N ARG A 234 -16.32 8.04 -9.06
CA ARG A 234 -15.77 8.10 -7.70
C ARG A 234 -14.25 8.34 -7.70
N VAL A 235 -13.49 7.63 -8.55
CA VAL A 235 -12.04 7.89 -8.72
C VAL A 235 -11.79 9.33 -9.19
N ALA A 236 -12.61 9.82 -10.13
CA ALA A 236 -12.48 11.19 -10.61
C ALA A 236 -12.79 12.23 -9.54
N ASP A 237 -13.75 11.97 -8.66
CA ASP A 237 -14.04 12.84 -7.52
C ASP A 237 -12.87 12.88 -6.55
N ASP A 238 -12.35 11.73 -6.12
CA ASP A 238 -11.19 11.63 -5.22
C ASP A 238 -9.94 12.32 -5.81
N GLU A 239 -9.48 11.87 -6.96
CA GLU A 239 -8.21 12.34 -7.54
C GLU A 239 -8.28 13.81 -8.01
N SER A 240 -9.46 14.30 -8.41
CA SER A 240 -9.61 15.71 -8.82
C SER A 240 -9.55 16.70 -7.65
N THR A 241 -9.64 16.24 -6.41
CA THR A 241 -9.53 17.11 -5.23
C THR A 241 -8.09 17.40 -4.82
N GLU A 242 -7.10 16.68 -5.37
CA GLU A 242 -5.70 16.87 -4.98
C GLU A 242 -5.27 18.35 -5.09
N PRO A 243 -4.86 18.97 -3.95
CA PRO A 243 -4.43 20.35 -3.91
C PRO A 243 -3.23 20.62 -4.80
N LEU A 244 -3.11 21.86 -5.28
CA LEU A 244 -1.92 22.27 -6.04
C LEU A 244 -0.71 22.54 -5.13
N ARG A 245 -0.95 23.06 -3.92
CA ARG A 245 0.10 23.31 -2.94
C ARG A 245 0.60 21.98 -2.38
N SER A 246 1.92 21.79 -2.35
CA SER A 246 2.50 20.52 -1.95
C SER A 246 2.22 20.17 -0.48
N ASP A 247 2.32 21.15 0.43
CA ASP A 247 1.96 20.96 1.84
C ASP A 247 0.55 20.37 2.02
N SER A 248 -0.42 20.92 1.30
CA SER A 248 -1.82 20.53 1.36
C SER A 248 -2.03 19.17 0.68
N ALA A 249 -1.33 18.89 -0.43
CA ALA A 249 -1.38 17.61 -1.12
C ALA A 249 -0.75 16.48 -0.31
N THR A 250 0.35 16.75 0.39
CA THR A 250 1.01 15.80 1.30
C THR A 250 0.06 15.48 2.46
N TRP A 251 -0.55 16.49 3.09
CA TRP A 251 -1.54 16.28 4.15
C TRP A 251 -2.79 15.54 3.67
N ALA A 252 -3.26 15.81 2.45
CA ALA A 252 -4.45 15.15 1.89
C ALA A 252 -4.30 13.62 1.75
N VAL A 253 -3.07 13.09 1.84
CA VAL A 253 -2.85 11.64 1.92
C VAL A 253 -3.45 11.05 3.21
N ALA A 254 -3.25 11.72 4.36
CA ALA A 254 -3.76 11.26 5.66
C ALA A 254 -5.30 11.25 5.73
N THR A 255 -5.96 12.03 4.86
CA THR A 255 -7.43 12.06 4.79
C THR A 255 -8.00 10.97 3.89
N LYS A 256 -7.20 10.24 3.10
CA LYS A 256 -7.74 9.18 2.23
C LYS A 256 -8.21 7.99 3.05
N ARG A 257 -9.46 7.57 2.83
CA ARG A 257 -10.08 6.44 3.55
C ARG A 257 -9.39 5.11 3.26
N SER A 258 -8.79 4.94 2.07
CA SER A 258 -8.01 3.74 1.74
C SER A 258 -6.83 3.54 2.71
N PHE A 259 -6.07 4.59 3.04
CA PHE A 259 -4.96 4.49 3.98
C PHE A 259 -5.42 4.21 5.42
N ALA A 260 -6.52 4.83 5.87
CA ALA A 260 -7.09 4.46 7.16
C ALA A 260 -7.61 3.02 7.20
N THR A 261 -8.19 2.54 6.11
CA THR A 261 -8.73 1.18 6.03
C THR A 261 -7.61 0.14 6.08
N ILE A 262 -6.51 0.33 5.33
CA ILE A 262 -5.38 -0.60 5.37
C ILE A 262 -4.71 -0.59 6.74
N SER A 263 -4.41 0.57 7.32
CA SER A 263 -3.76 0.65 8.64
C SER A 263 -4.63 0.05 9.73
N HIS A 264 -5.94 0.34 9.74
CA HIS A 264 -6.87 -0.23 10.71
C HIS A 264 -6.97 -1.75 10.58
N ASN A 265 -7.23 -2.26 9.37
CA ASN A 265 -7.42 -3.70 9.18
C ASN A 265 -6.11 -4.47 9.43
N HIS A 266 -4.97 -3.92 9.02
CA HIS A 266 -3.66 -4.51 9.29
C HIS A 266 -3.38 -4.59 10.79
N ALA A 267 -3.61 -3.50 11.53
CA ALA A 267 -3.47 -3.49 12.99
C ALA A 267 -4.40 -4.48 13.69
N ALA A 268 -5.67 -4.54 13.27
CA ALA A 268 -6.64 -5.49 13.80
C ALA A 268 -6.21 -6.95 13.57
N ALA A 269 -5.80 -7.32 12.35
CA ALA A 269 -5.31 -8.67 12.05
C ALA A 269 -4.01 -9.02 12.81
N ALA A 270 -3.06 -8.08 12.91
CA ALA A 270 -1.83 -8.29 13.67
C ALA A 270 -2.11 -8.50 15.18
N SER A 271 -3.10 -7.79 15.74
CA SER A 271 -3.46 -7.88 17.16
C SER A 271 -3.97 -9.25 17.60
N GLU A 272 -4.52 -10.04 16.68
CA GLU A 272 -4.91 -11.44 16.94
C GLU A 272 -3.71 -12.31 17.33
N TYR A 273 -2.50 -11.90 16.94
CA TYR A 273 -1.23 -12.54 17.28
C TYR A 273 -0.48 -11.80 18.39
N GLY A 274 -1.14 -10.86 19.09
CA GLY A 274 -0.52 -10.04 20.13
C GLY A 274 0.54 -9.08 19.56
N ILE A 275 0.43 -8.70 18.28
CA ILE A 275 1.37 -7.80 17.60
C ILE A 275 0.82 -6.38 17.59
N ARG A 276 1.69 -5.40 17.85
CA ARG A 276 1.38 -3.98 17.66
C ARG A 276 1.89 -3.54 16.29
N ALA A 277 1.02 -3.61 15.28
CA ALA A 277 1.36 -3.16 13.94
C ALA A 277 1.14 -1.64 13.78
N SER A 278 2.06 -0.97 13.08
CA SER A 278 1.93 0.43 12.70
C SER A 278 2.62 0.73 11.37
N ASP A 279 2.18 1.82 10.74
CA ASP A 279 2.68 2.29 9.46
C ASP A 279 3.28 3.70 9.64
N PRO A 280 4.56 3.83 10.05
CA PRO A 280 5.12 5.12 10.49
C PRO A 280 5.08 6.22 9.42
N LEU A 281 5.12 5.84 8.13
CA LEU A 281 5.02 6.79 7.03
C LEU A 281 3.61 7.40 6.86
N LEU A 282 2.59 6.79 7.47
CA LEU A 282 1.21 7.28 7.51
C LEU A 282 0.86 7.97 8.83
N ASP A 283 1.78 8.03 9.79
CA ASP A 283 1.54 8.74 11.05
C ASP A 283 1.17 10.21 10.79
N HIS A 284 0.08 10.67 11.40
CA HIS A 284 -0.47 11.99 11.11
C HIS A 284 0.50 13.13 11.48
N ARG A 285 1.29 12.98 12.54
CA ARG A 285 2.27 13.99 12.94
C ARG A 285 3.45 13.97 11.98
N PHE A 286 3.92 12.81 11.56
CA PHE A 286 4.94 12.69 10.51
C PHE A 286 4.47 13.37 9.21
N VAL A 287 3.29 13.02 8.69
CA VAL A 287 2.74 13.59 7.44
C VAL A 287 2.53 15.11 7.57
N SER A 288 1.98 15.59 8.69
CA SER A 288 1.78 17.03 8.94
C SER A 288 3.12 17.79 8.97
N THR A 289 4.15 17.20 9.57
CA THR A 289 5.49 17.80 9.69
C THR A 289 6.23 17.77 8.35
N LEU A 290 6.16 16.67 7.60
CA LEU A 290 6.72 16.57 6.24
C LEU A 290 6.08 17.58 5.30
N ALA A 291 4.75 17.73 5.38
CA ALA A 291 4.02 18.75 4.64
C ALA A 291 4.53 20.17 4.97
N ARG A 292 4.85 20.45 6.24
CA ARG A 292 5.45 21.73 6.65
C ARG A 292 6.88 21.88 6.11
N ASP A 293 7.71 20.85 6.22
CA ASP A 293 9.12 20.87 5.79
C ASP A 293 9.25 21.08 4.27
N GLY A 294 8.37 20.45 3.48
CA GLY A 294 8.28 20.71 2.04
C GLY A 294 7.65 22.06 1.70
N GLY A 295 6.80 22.60 2.59
CA GLY A 295 6.09 23.86 2.41
C GLY A 295 5.22 23.90 1.15
N ARG A 296 4.94 25.11 0.67
CA ARG A 296 4.03 25.32 -0.48
C ARG A 296 4.48 24.60 -1.76
N TRP A 297 5.79 24.48 -1.96
CA TRP A 297 6.38 23.96 -3.20
C TRP A 297 6.83 22.50 -3.09
N GLY A 298 6.97 21.96 -1.88
CA GLY A 298 7.39 20.58 -1.68
C GLY A 298 8.80 20.29 -2.18
N PHE A 299 9.07 18.99 -2.31
CA PHE A 299 10.33 18.48 -2.82
C PHE A 299 10.30 18.33 -4.34
N ASN A 300 11.48 18.41 -4.97
CA ASN A 300 11.63 18.34 -6.42
C ASN A 300 11.30 16.96 -7.03
N SER A 301 11.32 15.90 -6.22
CA SER A 301 11.05 14.52 -6.62
C SER A 301 11.01 13.64 -5.38
N ARG A 302 10.48 12.42 -5.51
CA ARG A 302 10.59 11.40 -4.46
C ARG A 302 12.03 11.15 -4.00
N THR A 303 13.00 11.18 -4.91
CA THR A 303 14.43 11.06 -4.57
C THR A 303 14.95 12.24 -3.76
N ALA A 304 14.42 13.45 -3.97
CA ALA A 304 14.76 14.59 -3.15
C ALA A 304 14.17 14.46 -1.74
N THR A 305 12.91 14.02 -1.62
CA THR A 305 12.30 13.71 -0.32
C THR A 305 13.08 12.64 0.43
N MET A 306 13.43 11.54 -0.24
CA MET A 306 14.19 10.44 0.35
C MET A 306 15.58 10.88 0.81
N ARG A 307 16.29 11.70 0.03
CA ARG A 307 17.58 12.26 0.45
C ARG A 307 17.44 13.22 1.62
N PHE A 308 16.40 14.04 1.63
CA PHE A 308 16.14 14.95 2.75
C PHE A 308 15.95 14.21 4.07
N LEU A 309 15.28 13.05 4.04
CA LEU A 309 14.97 12.28 5.25
C LEU A 309 16.03 11.24 5.63
N PHE A 310 16.71 10.64 4.64
CA PHE A 310 17.44 9.38 4.83
C PHE A 310 18.84 9.33 4.17
N ALA A 311 19.38 10.47 3.73
CA ALA A 311 20.72 10.48 3.11
C ALA A 311 21.86 10.08 4.07
N ASP A 312 21.61 10.18 5.37
CA ASP A 312 22.50 9.82 6.47
C ASP A 312 22.46 8.34 6.82
N VAL A 313 21.38 7.61 6.49
CA VAL A 313 21.14 6.22 6.93
C VAL A 313 20.95 5.21 5.79
N LEU A 314 20.97 5.65 4.53
CA LEU A 314 20.79 4.76 3.38
C LEU A 314 21.77 5.06 2.24
N PRO A 315 22.19 4.02 1.48
CA PRO A 315 23.03 4.22 0.30
C PRO A 315 22.31 5.03 -0.78
N ALA A 316 23.07 5.89 -1.47
CA ALA A 316 22.55 6.70 -2.58
C ALA A 316 21.82 5.88 -3.66
N ALA A 317 22.29 4.65 -3.93
CA ALA A 317 21.67 3.73 -4.88
C ALA A 317 20.22 3.39 -4.49
N VAL A 318 19.98 3.06 -3.22
CA VAL A 318 18.64 2.77 -2.67
C VAL A 318 17.76 4.02 -2.76
N LEU A 319 18.28 5.19 -2.35
CA LEU A 319 17.54 6.46 -2.35
C LEU A 319 17.07 6.88 -3.75
N SER A 320 17.74 6.46 -4.81
CA SER A 320 17.39 6.80 -6.20
C SER A 320 16.79 5.67 -7.03
N ARG A 321 16.56 4.49 -6.42
CA ARG A 321 16.00 3.32 -7.11
C ARG A 321 14.69 3.67 -7.82
N ALA A 322 14.58 3.24 -9.08
CA ALA A 322 13.40 3.45 -9.94
C ALA A 322 12.67 2.15 -10.29
N THR A 323 13.33 1.00 -10.15
CA THR A 323 12.76 -0.33 -10.45
C THR A 323 12.07 -0.91 -9.22
N LYS A 324 11.03 -1.72 -9.43
CA LYS A 324 10.34 -2.52 -8.40
C LYS A 324 9.99 -3.87 -9.02
N ALA A 325 10.16 -4.95 -8.27
CA ALA A 325 9.75 -6.27 -8.72
C ALA A 325 8.23 -6.38 -8.86
N TRP A 326 7.78 -7.33 -9.67
CA TRP A 326 6.36 -7.53 -9.97
C TRP A 326 5.82 -8.77 -9.24
N PHE A 327 4.89 -8.57 -8.31
CA PHE A 327 4.39 -9.64 -7.41
C PHE A 327 3.02 -10.21 -7.80
N ASN A 328 2.40 -9.76 -8.90
CA ASN A 328 1.03 -10.16 -9.26
C ASN A 328 0.87 -11.68 -9.43
N GLN A 329 1.88 -12.37 -9.95
CA GLN A 329 1.83 -13.82 -10.16
C GLN A 329 1.90 -14.62 -8.86
N ALA A 330 2.46 -14.06 -7.78
CA ALA A 330 2.55 -14.74 -6.47
C ALA A 330 1.19 -15.01 -5.84
N HIS A 331 0.14 -14.34 -6.32
CA HIS A 331 -1.17 -14.34 -5.70
C HIS A 331 -2.25 -15.07 -6.51
N ALA A 332 -1.90 -15.59 -7.70
CA ALA A 332 -2.83 -16.24 -8.61
C ALA A 332 -2.15 -17.45 -9.30
N THR A 333 -2.02 -18.53 -8.52
CA THR A 333 -1.37 -19.80 -8.91
C THR A 333 -2.39 -20.83 -9.43
N ASP A 334 -2.01 -22.12 -9.52
CA ASP A 334 -2.91 -23.18 -9.98
C ASP A 334 -4.18 -23.32 -9.13
N THR A 335 -4.11 -23.06 -7.82
CA THR A 335 -5.28 -23.09 -6.93
C THR A 335 -6.35 -22.10 -7.38
N THR A 336 -5.97 -20.84 -7.59
CA THR A 336 -6.85 -19.82 -8.14
C THR A 336 -7.39 -20.21 -9.52
N ARG A 337 -6.54 -20.74 -10.41
CA ARG A 337 -6.96 -21.16 -11.76
C ARG A 337 -7.95 -22.32 -11.75
N ARG A 338 -7.74 -23.30 -10.88
CA ARG A 338 -8.63 -24.46 -10.72
C ARG A 338 -9.99 -24.04 -10.21
N PHE A 339 -10.03 -23.16 -9.20
CA PHE A 339 -11.27 -22.55 -8.73
C PHE A 339 -11.98 -21.81 -9.87
N ALA A 340 -11.27 -20.93 -10.58
CA ALA A 340 -11.85 -20.15 -11.67
C ALA A 340 -12.44 -21.01 -12.80
N ARG A 341 -11.83 -22.16 -13.14
CA ARG A 341 -12.36 -23.09 -14.18
C ARG A 341 -13.71 -23.71 -13.80
N GLN A 342 -13.97 -23.90 -12.51
CA GLN A 342 -15.16 -24.59 -12.00
C GLN A 342 -16.22 -23.62 -11.46
N TRP A 343 -15.82 -22.37 -11.18
CA TRP A 343 -16.70 -21.35 -10.62
C TRP A 343 -17.79 -20.95 -11.59
N ASP A 344 -19.04 -20.85 -11.12
CA ASP A 344 -20.26 -20.63 -11.90
C ASP A 344 -20.82 -19.19 -11.82
N GLY A 345 -20.10 -18.30 -11.14
CA GLY A 345 -20.56 -16.93 -10.89
C GLY A 345 -21.18 -16.72 -9.51
N THR A 346 -21.25 -17.73 -8.65
CA THR A 346 -21.79 -17.61 -7.29
C THR A 346 -20.90 -16.72 -6.41
N GLY A 347 -21.50 -15.91 -5.53
CA GLY A 347 -20.77 -15.09 -4.56
C GLY A 347 -20.34 -13.70 -5.05
N VAL A 348 -20.72 -13.30 -6.27
CA VAL A 348 -20.50 -11.94 -6.79
C VAL A 348 -21.81 -11.29 -7.21
N ASP A 349 -21.87 -9.96 -7.12
CA ASP A 349 -23.01 -9.18 -7.61
C ASP A 349 -22.95 -9.04 -9.13
N ARG A 350 -23.81 -9.78 -9.83
CA ARG A 350 -23.90 -9.79 -11.30
C ARG A 350 -24.38 -8.46 -11.90
N SER A 351 -24.99 -7.58 -11.10
CA SER A 351 -25.34 -6.23 -11.54
C SER A 351 -24.11 -5.31 -11.63
N LEU A 352 -23.03 -5.65 -10.90
CA LEU A 352 -21.78 -4.92 -10.88
C LEU A 352 -20.68 -5.58 -11.73
N VAL A 353 -20.72 -6.90 -11.85
CA VAL A 353 -19.65 -7.72 -12.43
C VAL A 353 -20.14 -8.55 -13.61
N ASP A 354 -19.37 -8.53 -14.69
CA ASP A 354 -19.45 -9.48 -15.80
C ASP A 354 -18.68 -10.75 -15.42
N VAL A 355 -19.44 -11.79 -15.03
CA VAL A 355 -18.90 -13.05 -14.46
C VAL A 355 -17.95 -13.76 -15.42
N ASP A 356 -18.31 -13.85 -16.70
CA ASP A 356 -17.50 -14.58 -17.67
C ASP A 356 -16.19 -13.86 -17.94
N LYS A 357 -16.22 -12.53 -18.06
CA LYS A 357 -14.98 -11.76 -18.20
C LYS A 357 -14.13 -11.76 -16.94
N LEU A 358 -14.73 -11.76 -15.75
CA LEU A 358 -13.97 -11.92 -14.51
C LEU A 358 -13.25 -13.28 -14.49
N ARG A 359 -13.93 -14.36 -14.90
CA ARG A 359 -13.31 -15.69 -15.04
C ARG A 359 -12.15 -15.66 -16.03
N GLU A 360 -12.30 -14.99 -17.18
CA GLU A 360 -11.22 -14.80 -18.15
C GLU A 360 -10.02 -14.05 -17.55
N VAL A 361 -10.26 -13.02 -16.72
CA VAL A 361 -9.19 -12.28 -16.02
C VAL A 361 -8.41 -13.22 -15.11
N TRP A 362 -9.07 -14.07 -14.32
CA TRP A 362 -8.42 -15.04 -13.43
C TRP A 362 -7.67 -16.14 -14.18
N LEU A 363 -8.14 -16.53 -15.36
CA LEU A 363 -7.50 -17.54 -16.21
C LEU A 363 -6.41 -16.98 -17.13
N SER A 364 -6.29 -15.65 -17.25
CA SER A 364 -5.28 -15.02 -18.11
C SER A 364 -3.84 -15.23 -17.59
N ASP A 365 -2.84 -15.03 -18.44
CA ASP A 365 -1.42 -15.11 -18.06
C ASP A 365 -0.97 -13.94 -17.17
N GLN A 366 -1.78 -12.88 -17.12
CA GLN A 366 -1.52 -11.65 -16.36
C GLN A 366 -2.73 -11.33 -15.46
N PRO A 367 -2.98 -12.16 -14.43
CA PRO A 367 -4.03 -11.88 -13.45
C PRO A 367 -3.71 -10.59 -12.69
N THR A 368 -4.74 -9.94 -12.15
CA THR A 368 -4.59 -8.68 -11.41
C THR A 368 -5.11 -8.79 -9.99
N MET A 369 -4.31 -8.26 -9.05
CA MET A 369 -4.67 -8.17 -7.63
C MET A 369 -5.91 -7.33 -7.35
N ALA A 370 -6.30 -6.47 -8.28
CA ALA A 370 -7.53 -5.69 -8.17
C ALA A 370 -8.79 -6.57 -8.09
N THR A 371 -8.73 -7.83 -8.54
CA THR A 371 -9.83 -8.79 -8.41
C THR A 371 -9.79 -9.63 -7.13
N GLY A 372 -8.81 -9.41 -6.23
CA GLY A 372 -8.63 -10.27 -5.05
C GLY A 372 -9.83 -10.28 -4.10
N MET A 373 -10.50 -9.13 -3.92
CA MET A 373 -11.73 -9.04 -3.13
C MET A 373 -12.86 -9.86 -3.76
N LEU A 374 -13.00 -9.80 -5.08
CA LEU A 374 -13.99 -10.59 -5.81
C LEU A 374 -13.69 -12.09 -5.75
N LEU A 375 -12.42 -12.47 -5.80
CA LEU A 375 -11.99 -13.87 -5.69
C LEU A 375 -12.37 -14.45 -4.33
N HIS A 376 -12.14 -13.69 -3.25
CA HIS A 376 -12.56 -14.06 -1.90
C HIS A 376 -14.08 -14.10 -1.73
N ALA A 377 -14.81 -13.13 -2.28
CA ALA A 377 -16.28 -13.12 -2.25
C ALA A 377 -16.88 -14.31 -3.00
N ALA A 378 -16.37 -14.61 -4.20
CA ALA A 378 -16.75 -15.75 -5.01
C ALA A 378 -16.52 -17.07 -4.28
N TRP A 379 -15.35 -17.24 -3.65
CA TRP A 379 -15.04 -18.44 -2.89
C TRP A 379 -16.01 -18.62 -1.71
N LEU A 380 -16.21 -17.59 -0.89
CA LEU A 380 -17.15 -17.62 0.25
C LEU A 380 -18.58 -17.94 -0.18
N GLY A 381 -19.02 -17.39 -1.31
CA GLY A 381 -20.36 -17.67 -1.84
C GLY A 381 -20.52 -19.10 -2.36
N THR A 382 -19.46 -19.67 -2.93
CA THR A 382 -19.48 -21.02 -3.51
C THR A 382 -19.43 -22.10 -2.42
N THR A 383 -18.66 -21.88 -1.35
CA THR A 383 -18.48 -22.89 -0.29
C THR A 383 -19.54 -22.84 0.80
N GLY A 384 -20.39 -21.80 0.83
CA GLY A 384 -21.36 -21.58 1.90
C GLY A 384 -20.67 -21.34 3.25
N ARG A 385 -21.38 -20.77 4.24
CA ARG A 385 -20.90 -20.69 5.63
C ARG A 385 -21.02 -22.07 6.35
N ASP A 386 -20.74 -23.15 5.64
CA ASP A 386 -20.66 -24.48 6.25
C ASP A 386 -19.23 -24.69 6.75
N GLY A 387 -18.93 -24.00 7.85
CA GLY A 387 -17.70 -24.04 8.62
C GLY A 387 -17.93 -23.46 10.00
#